data_AF-A0A1H0QME0-F1
#
_entry.id   AF-A0A1H0QME0-F1
#
_cell.length_a   1.000
_cell.length_b   1.000
_cell.length_c   1.000
_cell.angle_alpha   90.00
_cell.angle_beta   90.00
_cell.angle_gamma   90.00
#
_symmetry.space_group_name_H-M   'P 1'
#
loop_
_entity.id
_entity.type
_entity.pdbx_description
1 polymer ?
#
loop_
_entity_poly.entity_id
_entity_poly.type
_entity_poly.pdbx_seq_one_letter_code
_entity_poly.pdbx_strand_id
1 'polypeptide(L)'
;MDEADRAELRARADQGDRDAIDELVEHAAEQGDTAELRRLADAGSSDAVDELVQLAAERGDVAELRRLADLGYPDAVDQLIESAAELGDLGELQRLADAGNRAAAEQLAELTAE
;
A
#
# COMPACT_ATOMS: atom_id res chain seq x y z
N MET A 1 -18.50 6.27 -13.74
CA MET A 1 -17.89 7.25 -14.66
C MET A 1 -17.65 6.58 -16.02
N ASP A 2 -17.75 7.31 -17.14
CA ASP A 2 -17.31 6.78 -18.43
C ASP A 2 -15.81 7.08 -18.69
N GLU A 3 -15.24 6.54 -19.77
CA GLU A 3 -13.80 6.71 -20.05
C GLU A 3 -13.43 8.16 -20.41
N ALA A 4 -14.35 8.93 -20.98
CA ALA A 4 -14.09 10.32 -21.36
C ALA A 4 -14.03 11.20 -20.12
N ASP A 5 -14.99 11.05 -19.21
CA ASP A 5 -15.01 11.73 -17.91
C ASP A 5 -13.75 11.39 -17.09
N ARG A 6 -13.36 10.11 -17.07
CA ARG A 6 -12.15 9.65 -16.35
C ARG A 6 -10.87 10.24 -16.96
N ALA A 7 -10.79 10.32 -18.29
CA ALA A 7 -9.65 10.92 -18.97
C ALA A 7 -9.52 12.42 -18.66
N GLU A 8 -10.63 13.15 -18.58
CA GLU A 8 -10.63 14.56 -18.18
C GLU A 8 -10.15 14.74 -16.75
N LEU A 9 -10.65 13.94 -15.81
CA LEU A 9 -10.19 13.98 -14.41
C LEU A 9 -8.71 13.65 -14.30
N ARG A 10 -8.22 12.62 -15.00
CA ARG A 10 -6.78 12.31 -15.02
C ARG A 10 -5.95 13.49 -15.51
N ALA A 11 -6.37 14.14 -16.59
CA ALA A 11 -5.66 15.30 -17.12
C ALA A 11 -5.62 16.48 -16.13
N ARG A 12 -6.68 16.68 -15.34
CA ARG A 12 -6.73 17.68 -14.27
C ARG A 12 -5.85 17.29 -13.08
N ALA A 13 -5.94 16.05 -12.62
CA ALA A 13 -5.12 15.50 -11.55
C ALA A 13 -3.62 15.58 -11.88
N ASP A 14 -3.23 15.28 -13.12
CA ASP A 14 -1.84 15.39 -13.60
C ASP A 14 -1.33 16.85 -13.59
N GLN A 15 -2.22 17.84 -13.56
CA GLN A 15 -1.90 19.25 -13.38
C GLN A 15 -1.93 19.69 -11.90
N GLY A 16 -2.16 18.76 -10.97
CA GLY A 16 -2.21 19.00 -9.53
C GLY A 16 -3.56 19.50 -9.01
N ASP A 17 -4.64 19.32 -9.79
CA ASP A 17 -6.00 19.58 -9.33
C ASP A 17 -6.39 18.58 -8.24
N ARG A 18 -6.50 19.06 -7.00
CA ARG A 18 -6.78 18.23 -5.82
C ARG A 18 -8.18 17.62 -5.86
N ASP A 19 -9.19 18.37 -6.28
CA ASP A 19 -10.56 17.85 -6.34
C ASP A 19 -10.62 16.68 -7.34
N ALA A 20 -9.87 16.77 -8.46
CA ALA A 20 -9.78 15.69 -9.43
C ALA A 20 -8.98 14.48 -8.91
N ILE A 21 -7.95 14.70 -8.08
CA ILE A 21 -7.22 13.64 -7.41
C ILE A 21 -8.14 12.90 -6.44
N ASP A 22 -8.85 13.63 -5.57
CA ASP A 22 -9.73 13.07 -4.55
C ASP A 22 -10.85 12.24 -5.19
N GLU A 23 -11.48 12.76 -6.25
CA GLU A 23 -12.53 12.04 -6.99
C GLU A 23 -12.00 10.76 -7.67
N LEU A 24 -10.78 10.79 -8.21
CA LEU A 24 -10.15 9.60 -8.77
C LEU A 24 -9.75 8.58 -7.71
N VAL A 25 -9.31 9.02 -6.52
CA VAL A 25 -9.01 8.11 -5.40
C VAL A 25 -10.28 7.40 -4.94
N GLU A 26 -11.34 8.15 -4.66
CA GLU A 26 -12.64 7.59 -4.22
C GLU A 26 -13.16 6.56 -5.23
N HIS A 27 -13.24 6.94 -6.51
CA HIS A 27 -13.72 6.03 -7.54
C HIS A 27 -12.79 4.81 -7.75
N ALA A 28 -11.47 4.97 -7.60
CA ALA A 28 -10.55 3.85 -7.74
C ALA A 28 -10.64 2.88 -6.54
N ALA A 29 -10.81 3.40 -5.33
CA ALA A 29 -11.02 2.62 -4.12
C ALA A 29 -12.32 1.80 -4.19
N GLU A 30 -13.44 2.44 -4.54
CA GLU A 30 -14.74 1.77 -4.68
C GLU A 30 -14.70 0.62 -5.69
N GLN A 31 -13.93 0.78 -6.77
CA GLN A 31 -13.79 -0.22 -7.82
C GLN A 31 -12.66 -1.23 -7.55
N GLY A 32 -11.87 -1.02 -6.49
CA GLY A 32 -10.67 -1.79 -6.18
C GLY A 32 -9.61 -1.75 -7.29
N ASP A 33 -9.54 -0.64 -8.03
CA ASP A 33 -8.62 -0.38 -9.13
C ASP A 33 -7.23 0.01 -8.59
N THR A 34 -6.45 -1.01 -8.21
CA THR A 34 -5.11 -0.84 -7.66
C THR A 34 -4.13 -0.21 -8.64
N ALA A 35 -4.40 -0.28 -9.96
CA ALA A 35 -3.55 0.35 -10.96
C ALA A 35 -3.70 1.88 -10.95
N GLU A 36 -4.94 2.38 -10.82
CA GLU A 36 -5.18 3.82 -10.68
C GLU A 36 -4.68 4.35 -9.34
N LEU A 37 -4.96 3.65 -8.23
CA LEU A 37 -4.47 4.04 -6.91
C LEU A 37 -2.94 4.10 -6.89
N ARG A 38 -2.26 3.11 -7.49
CA ARG A 38 -0.79 3.14 -7.60
C ARG A 38 -0.31 4.34 -8.41
N ARG A 39 -0.97 4.67 -9.52
CA ARG A 39 -0.61 5.85 -10.33
C ARG A 39 -0.73 7.15 -9.52
N LEU A 40 -1.82 7.30 -8.76
CA LEU A 40 -2.07 8.48 -7.93
C LEU A 40 -1.09 8.55 -6.75
N ALA A 41 -0.79 7.41 -6.11
CA ALA A 41 0.22 7.30 -5.06
C ALA A 41 1.61 7.67 -5.57
N ASP A 42 2.01 7.16 -6.74
CA ASP A 42 3.29 7.50 -7.38
C ASP A 42 3.34 8.99 -7.80
N ALA A 43 2.19 9.63 -8.02
CA ALA A 43 2.06 11.07 -8.23
C ALA A 43 2.05 11.89 -6.93
N GLY A 44 2.12 11.23 -5.77
CA GLY A 44 2.23 11.85 -4.45
C GLY A 44 0.91 12.02 -3.69
N SER A 45 -0.17 11.36 -4.10
CA SER A 45 -1.41 11.33 -3.31
C SER A 45 -1.27 10.41 -2.11
N SER A 46 -1.32 10.97 -0.90
CA SER A 46 -1.29 10.19 0.36
C SER A 46 -2.54 9.34 0.52
N ASP A 47 -3.72 9.89 0.23
CA ASP A 47 -4.98 9.14 0.34
C ASP A 47 -4.99 7.92 -0.60
N ALA A 48 -4.37 8.05 -1.78
CA ALA A 48 -4.20 6.90 -2.69
C ALA A 48 -3.26 5.83 -2.13
N VAL A 49 -2.24 6.22 -1.35
CA VAL A 49 -1.36 5.26 -0.67
C VAL A 49 -2.16 4.51 0.39
N ASP A 50 -2.93 5.22 1.21
CA ASP A 50 -3.70 4.63 2.32
C ASP A 50 -4.71 3.59 1.78
N GLU A 51 -5.46 3.94 0.73
CA GLU A 51 -6.40 3.03 0.05
C GLU A 51 -5.67 1.82 -0.56
N LEU A 52 -4.48 2.03 -1.13
CA LEU A 52 -3.70 0.95 -1.72
C LEU A 52 -3.12 0.00 -0.65
N VAL A 53 -2.71 0.51 0.51
CA VAL A 53 -2.30 -0.30 1.67
C VAL A 53 -3.48 -1.14 2.17
N GLN A 54 -4.64 -0.53 2.36
CA GLN A 54 -5.83 -1.23 2.83
C GLN A 54 -6.23 -2.35 1.87
N LEU A 55 -6.36 -2.05 0.58
CA LEU A 55 -6.72 -3.05 -0.44
C LEU A 55 -5.68 -4.16 -0.57
N ALA A 56 -4.39 -3.84 -0.45
CA ALA A 56 -3.33 -4.84 -0.48
C ALA A 56 -3.42 -5.78 0.73
N ALA A 57 -3.65 -5.25 1.92
CA ALA A 57 -3.84 -6.06 3.13
C ALA A 57 -5.08 -6.96 3.04
N GLU A 58 -6.24 -6.41 2.65
CA GLU A 58 -7.48 -7.17 2.49
C GLU A 58 -7.35 -8.32 1.47
N ARG A 59 -6.50 -8.16 0.46
CA ARG A 59 -6.25 -9.16 -0.59
C ARG A 59 -5.07 -10.08 -0.30
N GLY A 60 -4.33 -9.84 0.78
CA GLY A 60 -3.07 -10.53 1.05
C GLY A 60 -1.99 -10.30 -0.02
N ASP A 61 -2.00 -9.14 -0.68
CA ASP A 61 -1.00 -8.75 -1.67
C ASP A 61 0.29 -8.30 -0.98
N VAL A 62 1.04 -9.28 -0.47
CA VAL A 62 2.34 -9.08 0.19
C VAL A 62 3.34 -8.37 -0.72
N ALA A 63 3.24 -8.55 -2.04
CA ALA A 63 4.15 -7.90 -2.97
C ALA A 63 3.92 -6.38 -3.01
N GLU A 64 2.66 -5.94 -3.00
CA GLU A 64 2.34 -4.51 -2.95
C GLU A 64 2.64 -3.90 -1.58
N LEU A 65 2.32 -4.59 -0.49
CA LEU A 65 2.69 -4.15 0.87
C LEU A 65 4.21 -3.99 0.99
N ARG A 66 4.99 -4.95 0.46
CA ARG A 66 6.46 -4.85 0.40
C ARG A 66 6.93 -3.65 -0.41
N ARG A 67 6.34 -3.40 -1.58
CA ARG A 67 6.68 -2.23 -2.41
C ARG A 67 6.48 -0.94 -1.62
N LEU A 68 5.33 -0.78 -0.97
CA LEU A 68 4.98 0.42 -0.21
C LEU A 68 5.84 0.57 1.06
N ALA A 69 6.12 -0.53 1.76
CA ALA A 69 7.03 -0.56 2.89
C ALA A 69 8.46 -0.12 2.49
N ASP A 70 8.96 -0.61 1.35
CA ASP A 70 10.28 -0.24 0.82
C ASP A 70 10.34 1.24 0.37
N LEU A 71 9.20 1.84 0.03
CA LEU A 71 9.06 3.29 -0.20
C LEU A 71 8.99 4.09 1.11
N GLY A 72 8.92 3.42 2.26
CA GLY A 72 8.94 4.02 3.59
C GLY A 72 7.57 4.39 4.14
N TYR A 73 6.47 3.86 3.60
CA TYR A 73 5.14 4.07 4.13
C TYR A 73 4.92 3.23 5.40
N PRO A 74 4.74 3.85 6.59
CA PRO A 74 4.71 3.12 7.86
C PRO A 74 3.56 2.12 7.96
N ASP A 75 2.36 2.51 7.52
CA ASP A 75 1.18 1.63 7.58
C ASP A 75 1.38 0.38 6.71
N ALA A 76 2.07 0.51 5.57
CA ALA A 76 2.44 -0.64 4.75
C ALA A 76 3.45 -1.57 5.44
N VAL A 77 4.39 -1.00 6.21
CA VAL A 77 5.36 -1.78 7.00
C VAL A 77 4.62 -2.58 8.06
N ASP A 78 3.68 -1.96 8.78
CA ASP A 78 2.92 -2.62 9.83
C ASP A 78 2.06 -3.77 9.27
N GLN A 79 1.32 -3.52 8.17
CA GLN A 79 0.52 -4.55 7.50
C GLN A 79 1.39 -5.70 6.93
N LEU A 80 2.60 -5.39 6.45
CA LEU A 80 3.53 -6.40 5.94
C LEU A 80 4.07 -7.29 7.07
N ILE A 81 4.34 -6.73 8.24
CA ILE A 81 4.76 -7.48 9.43
C ILE A 81 3.65 -8.41 9.90
N GLU A 82 2.42 -7.88 10.01
CA GLU A 82 1.25 -8.68 10.40
C GLU A 82 1.04 -9.82 9.41
N SER A 83 1.00 -9.53 8.10
CA SER A 83 0.86 -10.53 7.06
C SER A 83 1.97 -11.60 7.10
N ALA A 84 3.23 -11.18 7.31
CA ALA A 84 4.35 -12.10 7.39
C ALA A 84 4.26 -13.00 8.63
N ALA A 85 3.84 -12.47 9.78
CA ALA A 85 3.65 -13.24 11.00
C ALA A 85 2.53 -14.27 10.85
N GLU A 86 1.37 -13.86 10.32
CA GLU A 86 0.23 -14.75 10.08
C GLU A 86 0.56 -15.89 9.09
N LEU A 87 1.37 -15.60 8.08
CA LEU A 87 1.82 -16.58 7.09
C LEU A 87 3.02 -17.41 7.55
N GLY A 88 3.64 -17.07 8.68
CA GLY A 88 4.89 -17.68 9.13
C GLY A 88 6.08 -17.40 8.19
N ASP A 89 6.06 -16.28 7.46
CA ASP A 89 7.15 -15.85 6.59
C ASP A 89 8.30 -15.24 7.42
N LEU A 90 9.08 -16.14 8.04
CA LEU A 90 10.27 -15.77 8.81
C LEU A 90 11.31 -15.04 7.97
N GLY A 91 11.34 -15.28 6.65
CA GLY A 91 12.28 -14.62 5.74
C GLY A 91 11.96 -13.14 5.61
N GLU A 92 10.68 -12.79 5.48
CA GLU A 92 10.24 -11.40 5.41
C GLU A 92 10.43 -10.67 6.75
N LEU A 93 10.08 -11.33 7.86
CA LEU A 93 10.32 -10.76 9.20
C LEU A 93 11.81 -10.53 9.45
N GLN A 94 12.68 -11.47 9.07
CA GLN A 94 14.14 -11.29 9.17
C GLN A 94 14.63 -10.14 8.30
N ARG A 95 14.15 -10.02 7.07
CA ARG A 95 14.51 -8.90 6.17
C ARG A 95 14.19 -7.54 6.80
N LEU A 96 12.98 -7.40 7.35
CA LEU A 96 12.54 -6.17 8.01
C LEU A 96 13.33 -5.91 9.30
N ALA A 97 13.61 -6.95 10.09
CA ALA A 97 14.44 -6.86 11.29
C ALA A 97 15.87 -6.41 10.97
N ASP A 98 16.47 -6.95 9.90
CA ASP A 98 17.80 -6.57 9.42
C ASP A 98 17.85 -5.12 8.91
N ALA A 99 16.72 -4.63 8.38
CA ALA A 99 16.53 -3.22 8.05
C ALA A 99 16.31 -2.33 9.30
N GLY A 100 16.32 -2.90 10.50
CA GLY A 100 16.18 -2.20 11.78
C GLY A 100 14.75 -2.09 12.28
N ASN A 101 13.77 -2.77 11.67
CA ASN A 101 12.41 -2.78 12.17
C ASN A 101 12.32 -3.66 13.43
N ARG A 102 12.07 -3.00 14.58
CA ARG A 102 12.00 -3.67 15.87
C ARG A 102 10.79 -4.59 16.00
N ALA A 103 9.62 -4.20 15.50
CA ALA A 103 8.41 -5.00 15.59
C ALA A 103 8.57 -6.32 14.81
N ALA A 104 9.18 -6.28 13.62
CA ALA A 104 9.51 -7.48 12.86
C ALA A 104 10.49 -8.41 13.61
N ALA A 105 11.50 -7.84 14.28
CA ALA A 105 12.44 -8.62 15.09
C ALA A 105 11.77 -9.29 16.29
N GLU A 106 10.80 -8.61 16.92
CA GLU A 106 10.01 -9.15 18.03
C GLU A 106 9.12 -10.32 17.56
N GLN A 107 8.39 -10.14 16.45
CA GLN A 107 7.57 -11.20 15.83
C GLN A 107 8.41 -12.42 15.42
N LEU A 108 9.58 -12.19 14.80
CA LEU A 108 10.49 -13.27 14.43
C LEU A 108 10.98 -14.07 15.64
N ALA A 109 11.31 -13.39 16.75
CA ALA A 109 11.77 -14.03 17.96
C ALA A 109 10.66 -14.87 18.62
N GLU A 110 9.42 -14.39 18.57
CA GLU A 110 8.25 -15.12 19.07
C GLU A 110 8.03 -16.41 18.29
N LEU A 111 7.94 -16.33 16.95
CA LEU A 111 7.66 -17.48 16.09
C LEU A 111 8.79 -18.52 16.04
N THR A 112 10.04 -18.13 16.32
CA THR A 112 11.18 -19.06 16.34
C THR A 112 11.44 -19.71 17.70
N ALA A 113 10.73 -19.26 18.74
CA ALA A 113 10.83 -19.82 20.09
C ALA A 113 9.81 -20.93 20.37
N GLU A 114 8.82 -21.13 19.48
CA GLU A 114 7.83 -22.22 19.52
C GLU A 114 8.38 -23.55 18.98
#